data_AF-A0ABD0P1C3-F1
#
_entry.id   AF-A0ABD0P1C3-F1
#
_cell.length_a   1.000
_cell.length_b   1.000
_cell.length_c   1.000
_cell.angle_alpha   90.00
_cell.angle_beta   90.00
_cell.angle_gamma   90.00
#
_symmetry.space_group_name_H-M   'P 1'
#
loop_
_entity.id
_entity.type
_entity.pdbx_description
1 polymer ?
#
loop_
_entity_poly.entity_id
_entity_poly.type
_entity_poly.pdbx_seq_one_letter_code
_entity_poly.pdbx_strand_id
1 'polypeptide(L)'
;KRSNVTIEFDTHRPPIIISERGFGTFNYQFEFYASQNFQNMRAPESYPLEYNVGDKIYMKIEPVTPVLNTEIFLESCVATPYDNPSYPISYPIIKNG
;
A
#
# COMPACT_ATOMS: atom_id res chain seq x y z
N LYS A 1 4.49 -10.53 36.44
CA LYS A 1 3.49 -9.76 35.66
C LYS A 1 3.50 -10.32 34.24
N ARG A 2 2.55 -11.18 33.86
CA ARG A 2 2.42 -11.67 32.48
C ARG A 2 1.54 -10.66 31.74
N SER A 3 2.14 -9.87 30.86
CA SER A 3 1.40 -9.01 29.95
C SER A 3 0.98 -9.86 28.75
N ASN A 4 -0.33 -9.98 28.54
CA ASN A 4 -0.85 -10.52 27.29
C ASN A 4 -0.61 -9.44 26.23
N VAL A 5 0.40 -9.66 25.40
CA VAL A 5 0.66 -8.83 24.22
C VAL A 5 -0.18 -9.41 23.10
N THR A 6 -1.33 -8.80 22.82
CA THR A 6 -2.09 -9.09 21.61
C THR A 6 -1.45 -8.27 20.50
N ILE A 7 -0.61 -8.90 19.68
CA ILE A 7 -0.15 -8.29 18.42
C ILE A 7 -1.31 -8.50 17.45
N GLU A 8 -2.15 -7.48 17.29
CA GLU A 8 -3.14 -7.47 16.22
C GLU A 8 -2.37 -7.34 14.90
N PHE A 9 -2.17 -8.49 14.23
CA PHE A 9 -1.70 -8.53 12.86
C PHE A 9 -2.91 -8.26 11.98
N ASP A 10 -3.04 -7.02 11.49
CA ASP A 10 -3.97 -6.73 10.41
C ASP A 10 -3.31 -7.14 9.09
N THR A 11 -3.80 -8.23 8.51
CA THR A 11 -3.21 -8.84 7.31
C THR A 11 -3.46 -8.01 6.05
N HIS A 12 -4.48 -7.15 6.07
CA HIS A 12 -4.87 -6.30 4.94
C HIS A 12 -5.00 -4.85 5.42
N ARG A 13 -4.26 -3.92 4.80
CA ARG A 13 -4.27 -2.53 5.27
C ARG A 13 -5.51 -1.79 4.76
N PRO A 14 -6.20 -1.03 5.63
CA PRO A 14 -7.23 -0.13 5.16
C PRO A 14 -6.63 0.98 4.28
N PRO A 15 -7.46 1.66 3.46
CA PRO A 15 -7.02 2.81 2.66
C PRO A 15 -6.35 3.90 3.50
N ILE A 16 -5.35 4.58 2.91
CA ILE A 16 -4.66 5.70 3.54
C ILE A 16 -5.47 6.98 3.32
N ILE A 17 -5.73 7.70 4.40
CA ILE A 17 -6.48 8.95 4.42
C ILE A 17 -5.51 10.11 4.63
N ILE A 18 -5.41 11.01 3.65
CA ILE A 18 -4.64 12.25 3.76
C ILE A 18 -5.61 13.44 3.70
N SER A 19 -5.60 14.28 4.73
CA SER A 19 -6.36 15.54 4.72
C SER A 19 -5.41 16.72 4.54
N GLU A 20 -5.60 17.50 3.48
CA GLU A 20 -4.81 18.69 3.21
C GLU A 20 -5.64 19.96 3.37
N ARG A 21 -5.11 20.91 4.16
CA ARG A 21 -5.81 22.17 4.46
C ARG A 21 -5.97 22.98 3.17
N GLY A 22 -7.22 23.23 2.76
CA GLY A 22 -7.56 23.98 1.55
C GLY A 22 -8.03 23.13 0.37
N PHE A 23 -7.69 21.84 0.34
CA PHE A 23 -8.04 20.91 -0.75
C PHE A 23 -9.01 19.80 -0.32
N GLY A 24 -9.27 19.65 0.99
CA GLY A 24 -10.23 18.68 1.53
C GLY A 24 -9.56 17.40 2.01
N THR A 25 -10.33 16.31 2.06
CA THR A 25 -9.84 14.97 2.42
C THR A 25 -9.69 14.12 1.17
N PHE A 26 -8.48 13.64 0.92
CA PHE A 26 -8.14 12.76 -0.18
C PHE A 26 -7.77 11.38 0.34
N ASN A 27 -8.51 10.37 -0.08
CA ASN A 27 -8.31 8.98 0.33
C ASN A 27 -7.79 8.20 -0.87
N TYR A 28 -6.68 7.47 -0.70
CA TYR A 28 -6.18 6.55 -1.70
C TYR A 28 -5.93 5.18 -1.09
N GLN A 29 -6.02 4.15 -1.92
CA GLN A 29 -5.75 2.78 -1.55
C GLN A 29 -4.56 2.26 -2.35
N PHE A 30 -3.74 1.46 -1.69
CA PHE A 30 -2.64 0.71 -2.29
C PHE A 30 -3.02 -0.77 -2.23
N GLU A 31 -3.09 -1.44 -3.38
CA GLU A 31 -3.58 -2.81 -3.45
C GLU A 31 -2.79 -3.70 -4.41
N PHE A 32 -2.79 -4.99 -4.10
CA PHE A 32 -2.21 -6.03 -4.94
C PHE A 32 -3.26 -6.64 -5.86
N TYR A 33 -2.86 -7.01 -7.08
CA TYR A 33 -3.73 -7.56 -8.10
C TYR A 33 -3.25 -8.93 -8.59
N ALA A 34 -4.19 -9.72 -9.10
CA ALA A 34 -3.89 -11.04 -9.64
C ALA A 34 -3.12 -10.97 -10.97
N SER A 35 -3.31 -9.91 -11.77
CA SER A 35 -2.68 -9.78 -13.09
C SER A 35 -2.52 -8.32 -13.55
N GLN A 36 -1.81 -8.13 -14.66
CA GLN A 36 -1.57 -6.81 -15.29
C GLN A 36 -2.82 -6.06 -15.76
N ASN A 37 -4.00 -6.69 -15.78
CA ASN A 37 -5.25 -6.03 -16.17
C ASN A 37 -5.87 -5.20 -15.03
N PHE A 38 -5.33 -5.34 -13.80
CA PHE A 38 -5.78 -4.64 -12.59
C PHE A 38 -7.30 -4.74 -12.32
N GLN A 39 -7.95 -5.84 -12.74
CA GLN A 39 -9.39 -6.05 -12.54
C GLN A 39 -9.68 -6.73 -11.20
N ASN A 40 -8.84 -7.69 -10.81
CA ASN A 40 -9.08 -8.53 -9.63
C ASN A 40 -8.04 -8.22 -8.56
N MET A 41 -8.48 -7.47 -7.54
CA MET A 41 -7.72 -7.26 -6.31
C MET A 41 -7.52 -8.59 -5.59
N ARG A 42 -6.39 -8.75 -4.89
CA ARG A 42 -6.15 -9.89 -4.02
C ARG A 42 -7.16 -9.87 -2.88
N ALA A 43 -7.76 -11.02 -2.60
CA ALA A 43 -8.77 -11.13 -1.57
C ALA A 43 -8.12 -10.92 -0.17
N PRO A 44 -8.79 -10.26 0.79
CA PRO A 44 -8.22 -10.01 2.12
C PRO A 44 -7.74 -11.28 2.83
N GLU A 45 -8.43 -12.41 2.62
CA GLU A 45 -8.06 -13.72 3.16
C GLU A 45 -6.81 -14.35 2.55
N SER A 46 -6.30 -13.81 1.43
CA SER A 46 -5.08 -14.29 0.78
C SER A 46 -3.79 -13.72 1.38
N TYR A 47 -3.90 -12.77 2.32
CA TYR A 47 -2.76 -12.20 3.00
C TYR A 47 -2.31 -13.07 4.19
N PRO A 48 -0.99 -13.19 4.45
CA PRO A 48 0.11 -12.58 3.71
C PRO A 48 0.32 -13.21 2.32
N LEU A 49 0.60 -12.38 1.32
CA LEU A 49 0.82 -12.85 -0.04
C LEU A 49 2.19 -13.52 -0.17
N GLU A 50 2.22 -14.69 -0.80
CA GLU A 50 3.46 -15.44 -1.07
C GLU A 50 3.84 -15.36 -2.55
N TYR A 51 5.13 -15.13 -2.81
CA TYR A 51 5.71 -15.02 -4.15
C TYR A 51 7.07 -15.70 -4.20
N ASN A 52 7.39 -16.32 -5.34
CA ASN A 52 8.72 -16.82 -5.62
C ASN A 52 9.62 -15.72 -6.17
N VAL A 53 10.94 -15.90 -6.03
CA VAL A 53 11.90 -14.98 -6.63
C VAL A 53 11.75 -15.01 -8.16
N GLY A 54 11.52 -13.84 -8.75
CA GLY A 54 11.28 -13.68 -10.20
C GLY A 54 9.80 -13.58 -10.57
N ASP A 55 8.88 -13.85 -9.63
CA ASP A 55 7.45 -13.63 -9.87
C ASP A 55 7.15 -12.14 -10.06
N LYS A 56 6.21 -11.84 -10.96
CA LYS A 56 5.71 -10.49 -11.15
C LYS A 56 4.63 -10.18 -10.14
N ILE A 57 4.82 -9.08 -9.41
CA ILE A 57 3.85 -8.54 -8.47
C ILE A 57 3.14 -7.36 -9.16
N TYR A 58 1.81 -7.44 -9.24
CA TYR A 58 0.98 -6.36 -9.79
C TYR A 58 0.41 -5.53 -8.63
N MET A 59 0.73 -4.25 -8.60
CA MET A 59 0.32 -3.31 -7.55
C MET A 59 -0.29 -2.08 -8.20
N LYS A 60 -1.30 -1.48 -7.55
CA LYS A 60 -1.94 -0.25 -8.02
C LYS A 60 -2.21 0.68 -6.84
N ILE A 61 -2.03 1.98 -7.08
CA ILE A 61 -2.49 3.06 -6.22
C ILE A 61 -3.64 3.76 -6.91
N GLU A 62 -4.77 3.90 -6.24
CA GLU A 62 -5.92 4.61 -6.79
C GLU A 62 -6.67 5.41 -5.72
N PRO A 63 -7.33 6.52 -6.08
CA PRO A 63 -8.18 7.23 -5.15
C PRO A 63 -9.41 6.38 -4.82
N VAL A 64 -9.79 6.34 -3.54
CA VAL A 64 -11.06 5.71 -3.10
C VAL A 64 -12.24 6.50 -3.67
N THR A 65 -12.12 7.83 -3.69
CA THR A 65 -13.09 8.74 -4.30
C THR A 65 -12.38 9.64 -5.30
N PRO A 66 -12.69 9.54 -6.61
CA PRO A 66 -12.10 10.41 -7.61
C PRO A 66 -12.43 11.89 -7.34
N VAL A 67 -11.42 12.75 -7.42
CA VAL A 67 -11.59 14.21 -7.37
C VAL A 67 -11.38 14.76 -8.78
N LEU A 68 -12.30 15.61 -9.24
CA LEU A 68 -12.23 16.20 -10.57
C LEU A 68 -10.96 17.07 -10.71
N ASN A 69 -10.37 17.06 -11.91
CA ASN A 69 -9.16 17.83 -12.25
C ASN A 69 -7.96 17.57 -11.32
N THR A 70 -7.86 16.37 -10.75
CA THR A 70 -6.77 15.96 -9.87
C THR A 70 -6.06 14.75 -10.45
N GLU A 71 -4.73 14.77 -10.41
CA GLU A 71 -3.87 13.66 -10.83
C GLU A 71 -3.01 13.21 -9.65
N ILE A 72 -2.80 11.90 -9.51
CA ILE A 72 -1.90 11.34 -8.50
C ILE A 72 -0.56 11.09 -9.15
N PHE A 73 0.49 11.65 -8.55
CA PHE A 73 1.87 11.47 -8.96
C PHE A 73 2.67 10.77 -7.88
N LEU A 74 3.50 9.78 -8.25
CA LEU A 74 4.16 8.88 -7.31
C LEU A 74 5.66 9.18 -7.22
N GLU A 75 6.02 10.24 -6.49
CA GLU A 75 7.40 10.72 -6.39
C GLU A 75 8.39 9.64 -5.90
N SER A 76 7.97 8.81 -4.94
CA SER A 76 8.81 7.73 -4.40
C SER A 76 7.99 6.55 -3.89
N CYS A 77 8.59 5.37 -3.97
CA CYS A 77 8.04 4.13 -3.41
C CYS A 77 9.20 3.24 -2.92
N VAL A 78 9.12 2.77 -1.68
CA VAL A 78 10.16 1.95 -1.05
C VAL A 78 9.55 0.72 -0.41
N ALA A 79 10.28 -0.40 -0.47
CA ALA A 79 9.99 -1.59 0.32
C ALA A 79 10.88 -1.63 1.56
N THR A 80 10.28 -1.93 2.71
CA THR A 80 10.98 -2.15 3.98
C THR A 80 10.68 -3.57 4.48
N PRO A 81 11.62 -4.23 5.19
CA PRO A 81 11.41 -5.59 5.70
C PRO A 81 10.37 -5.67 6.82
N TYR A 82 10.01 -4.53 7.42
CA TYR A 82 9.03 -4.41 8.48
C TYR A 82 8.10 -3.23 8.21
N ASP A 83 6.97 -3.18 8.91
CA ASP A 83 6.03 -2.05 8.88
C ASP A 83 6.57 -0.82 9.63
N ASN A 84 7.73 -0.33 9.21
CA ASN A 84 8.33 0.88 9.71
C ASN A 84 8.88 1.67 8.51
N PRO A 85 8.20 2.74 8.08
CA PRO A 85 8.65 3.57 6.97
C PRO A 85 10.03 4.22 7.17
N SER A 86 10.46 4.37 8.43
CA SER A 86 11.77 4.92 8.79
C SER A 86 12.83 3.83 9.03
N TYR A 87 12.58 2.59 8.59
CA TYR A 87 13.55 1.51 8.78
C TYR A 87 14.85 1.80 8.00
N PRO A 88 16.04 1.66 8.62
CA PRO A 88 17.31 2.05 7.98
C PRO A 88 17.64 1.33 6.68
N ILE A 89 17.10 0.12 6.50
CA ILE A 89 17.30 -0.71 5.31
C ILE A 89 16.03 -0.66 4.45
N SER A 90 16.10 -0.01 3.31
CA SER A 90 14.99 0.07 2.37
C SER A 90 15.46 -0.24 0.95
N TYR A 91 14.55 -0.77 0.15
CA TYR A 91 14.77 -0.99 -1.27
C TYR A 91 13.90 -0.02 -2.08
N PRO A 92 14.49 0.91 -2.87
CA PRO A 92 13.73 1.83 -3.69
C PRO A 92 13.09 1.08 -4.87
N ILE A 93 11.76 1.10 -4.93
CA ILE A 93 10.98 0.61 -6.08
C ILE A 93 10.86 1.73 -7.12
N ILE A 94 10.51 2.94 -6.68
CA ILE A 94 10.46 4.16 -7.49
C ILE A 94 11.25 5.23 -6.75
N LYS A 95 12.07 5.97 -7.48
CA LYS A 95 12.87 7.08 -6.95
C LYS A 95 12.89 8.21 -7.96
N ASN A 96 12.44 9.39 -7.54
CA ASN A 96 12.27 10.55 -8.41
C ASN A 96 11.32 10.22 -9.57
N GLY A 97 10.18 9.60 -9.21
CA GLY A 97 9.03 9.38 -10.09
C GLY A 97 8.09 10.56 -9.99
#